data_AF-A0A2D4S691-F1
#
_entry.id   AF-A0A2D4S691-F1
#
_cell.length_a   1.000
_cell.length_b   1.000
_cell.length_c   1.000
_cell.angle_alpha   90.00
_cell.angle_beta   90.00
_cell.angle_gamma   90.00
#
_symmetry.space_group_name_H-M   'P 1'
#
loop_
_entity.id
_entity.type
_entity.pdbx_description
1 polymer ?
#
loop_
_entity_poly.entity_id
_entity_poly.type
_entity_poly.pdbx_seq_one_letter_code
_entity_poly.pdbx_strand_id
1 'polypeptide(L)'
;MNNHQEFTSVTADGLSFIGVTNPTLFEGFDPKLTPSDLVEYAGLIPQILCNGDDGNTFKQNVDNNYVYGHRWGDRATIDDEGMYHYPEDEPLAPILMILNPRTQQRAFVYPYALVAVQDEGKWITTRLD
;
A
#
# COMPACT_ATOMS: atom_id res chain seq x y z
N MET A 1 13.75 6.04 -16.91
CA MET A 1 14.10 4.75 -16.27
C MET A 1 12.77 4.05 -16.02
N ASN A 2 12.70 2.73 -16.18
CA ASN A 2 11.45 2.02 -15.89
C ASN A 2 11.29 2.00 -14.36
N ASN A 3 10.30 2.73 -13.81
CA ASN A 3 10.10 2.83 -12.36
C ASN A 3 9.42 1.60 -11.77
N HIS A 4 9.27 0.54 -12.55
CA HIS A 4 8.78 -0.75 -12.11
C HIS A 4 9.94 -1.59 -11.59
N GLN A 5 9.97 -1.81 -10.28
CA GLN A 5 11.01 -2.58 -9.62
C GLN A 5 10.38 -3.40 -8.50
N GLU A 6 10.72 -4.68 -8.47
CA GLU A 6 10.49 -5.54 -7.32
C GLU A 6 11.71 -5.52 -6.41
N PHE A 7 11.49 -5.42 -5.10
CA PHE A 7 12.52 -5.52 -4.09
C PHE A 7 12.00 -6.26 -2.86
N THR A 8 12.92 -6.94 -2.17
CA THR A 8 12.66 -7.48 -0.83
C THR A 8 13.28 -6.54 0.20
N SER A 9 12.55 -6.25 1.26
CA SER A 9 13.03 -5.43 2.37
C SER A 9 12.55 -5.98 3.71
N VAL A 10 13.06 -5.39 4.78
CA VAL A 10 12.80 -5.78 6.15
C VAL A 10 12.46 -4.51 6.94
N THR A 11 11.37 -4.58 7.70
CA THR A 11 10.97 -3.56 8.68
C THR A 11 12.03 -3.44 9.79
N ALA A 12 11.99 -2.35 10.57
CA ALA A 12 12.93 -2.15 11.67
C ALA A 12 12.84 -3.27 12.74
N ASP A 13 11.71 -3.98 12.83
CA ASP A 13 11.49 -5.09 13.77
C ASP A 13 11.83 -6.46 13.16
N GLY A 14 12.44 -6.49 11.97
CA GLY A 14 12.95 -7.73 11.37
C GLY A 14 11.95 -8.49 10.50
N LEU A 15 10.77 -7.92 10.22
CA LEU A 15 9.72 -8.56 9.43
C LEU A 15 9.87 -8.22 7.95
N SER A 16 9.93 -9.25 7.10
CA SER A 16 10.15 -9.09 5.66
C SER A 16 8.87 -8.72 4.91
N PHE A 17 9.05 -7.98 3.81
CA PHE A 17 8.00 -7.69 2.82
C PHE A 17 8.60 -7.61 1.41
N ILE A 18 7.75 -7.81 0.41
CA ILE A 18 8.09 -7.59 -0.99
C ILE A 18 7.39 -6.31 -1.44
N GLY A 19 8.17 -5.36 -1.97
CA GLY A 19 7.66 -4.12 -2.55
C GLY A 19 7.76 -4.17 -4.07
N VAL A 20 6.71 -3.71 -4.76
CA VAL A 20 6.71 -3.52 -6.22
C VAL A 20 6.32 -2.09 -6.53
N THR A 21 7.27 -1.29 -7.04
CA THR A 21 7.03 0.10 -7.44
C THR A 21 6.32 0.15 -8.79
N ASN A 22 5.47 1.16 -9.02
CA ASN A 22 4.64 1.30 -10.23
C ASN A 22 4.06 -0.07 -10.70
N PRO A 23 3.28 -0.75 -9.86
CA PRO A 23 2.90 -2.13 -10.11
C PRO A 23 1.92 -2.28 -11.30
N THR A 24 1.21 -1.22 -11.69
CA THR A 24 0.23 -1.25 -12.78
C THR A 24 0.80 -0.90 -14.16
N LEU A 25 2.01 -0.33 -14.21
CA LEU A 25 2.62 0.20 -15.45
C LEU A 25 1.71 1.20 -16.19
N PHE A 26 0.79 1.85 -15.49
CA PHE A 26 -0.19 2.76 -16.09
C PHE A 26 0.52 3.93 -16.79
N GLU A 27 0.14 4.24 -18.04
CA GLU A 27 0.82 5.26 -18.85
C GLU A 27 0.72 6.68 -18.25
N GLY A 28 -0.36 6.97 -17.52
CA GLY A 28 -0.55 8.24 -16.81
C GLY A 28 0.18 8.31 -15.46
N PHE A 29 0.92 7.27 -15.06
CA PHE A 29 1.73 7.26 -13.84
C PHE A 29 2.95 8.16 -14.01
N ASP A 30 3.27 8.99 -13.01
CA ASP A 30 4.43 9.89 -13.11
C ASP A 30 5.72 9.08 -13.33
N PRO A 31 6.39 9.25 -14.49
CA PRO A 31 7.59 8.48 -14.83
C PRO A 31 8.82 8.90 -14.02
N LYS A 32 8.70 9.74 -12.99
CA LYS A 32 9.80 10.13 -12.08
C LYS A 32 9.48 9.82 -10.62
N LEU A 33 9.42 8.54 -10.26
CA LEU A 33 9.61 8.14 -8.87
C LEU A 33 11.10 8.04 -8.58
N THR A 34 11.65 9.02 -7.88
CA THR A 34 12.96 8.86 -7.26
C THR A 34 12.86 8.04 -5.98
N PRO A 35 13.97 7.50 -5.46
CA PRO A 35 13.98 6.90 -4.14
C PRO A 35 13.49 7.85 -3.03
N SER A 36 13.70 9.15 -3.17
CA SER A 36 13.21 10.15 -2.21
C SER A 36 11.69 10.23 -2.22
N ASP A 37 11.08 10.22 -3.41
CA ASP A 37 9.62 10.25 -3.57
C ASP A 37 8.99 8.99 -2.95
N LEU A 38 9.61 7.81 -3.15
CA LEU A 38 9.16 6.58 -2.52
C LEU A 38 9.19 6.66 -0.99
N VAL A 39 10.23 7.28 -0.42
CA VAL A 39 10.31 7.49 1.04
C VAL A 39 9.22 8.46 1.51
N GLU A 40 8.94 9.52 0.76
CA GLU A 40 7.89 10.48 1.10
C GLU A 40 6.49 9.85 1.04
N TYR A 41 6.20 9.09 -0.03
CA TYR A 41 4.89 8.49 -0.23
C TYR A 41 4.63 7.26 0.63
N ALA A 42 5.64 6.41 0.82
CA ALA A 42 5.50 5.19 1.60
C ALA A 42 5.79 5.41 3.09
N GLY A 43 6.68 6.35 3.45
CA GLY A 43 7.01 6.69 4.83
C GLY A 43 7.16 5.46 5.74
N LEU A 44 6.38 5.44 6.83
CA LEU A 44 6.32 4.33 7.78
C LEU A 44 5.25 3.27 7.42
N ILE A 45 4.55 3.39 6.29
CA ILE A 45 3.44 2.51 5.91
C ILE A 45 3.88 1.03 5.84
N PRO A 46 5.01 0.66 5.20
CA PRO A 46 5.47 -0.74 5.23
C PRO A 46 5.69 -1.27 6.65
N GLN A 47 6.24 -0.42 7.54
CA GLN A 47 6.41 -0.76 8.95
C GLN A 47 5.06 -1.02 9.62
N ILE A 48 4.10 -0.10 9.48
CA ILE A 48 2.78 -0.18 10.11
C ILE A 48 2.03 -1.43 9.63
N LEU A 49 2.07 -1.72 8.33
CA LEU A 49 1.38 -2.85 7.71
C LEU A 49 2.01 -4.19 8.09
N CYS A 50 3.33 -4.30 8.01
CA CYS A 50 4.01 -5.59 8.16
C CYS A 50 4.32 -5.94 9.61
N ASN A 51 4.35 -4.96 10.52
CA ASN A 51 4.57 -5.19 11.93
C ASN A 51 3.39 -5.83 12.61
N GLY A 52 3.57 -7.05 13.10
CA GLY A 52 2.55 -7.75 13.85
C GLY A 52 2.82 -9.24 13.89
N ASP A 53 1.99 -9.93 14.66
CA ASP A 53 2.04 -11.38 14.83
C ASP A 53 1.82 -12.11 13.49
N ASP A 54 2.33 -13.34 13.40
CA ASP A 54 2.39 -14.13 12.15
C ASP A 54 1.03 -14.38 11.47
N GLY A 55 -0.09 -14.16 12.16
CA GLY A 55 -1.45 -14.32 11.63
C GLY A 55 -2.21 -13.01 11.39
N ASN A 56 -1.65 -11.85 11.76
CA ASN A 56 -2.40 -10.61 11.67
C ASN A 56 -2.56 -10.15 10.22
N THR A 57 -3.77 -9.68 9.90
CA THR A 57 -4.01 -8.99 8.65
C THR A 57 -3.39 -7.59 8.65
N PHE A 58 -3.20 -7.02 7.47
CA PHE A 58 -2.78 -5.63 7.33
C PHE A 58 -3.72 -4.66 8.05
N LYS A 59 -5.03 -4.89 7.97
CA LYS A 59 -6.01 -4.11 8.72
C LYS A 59 -5.75 -4.17 10.22
N GLN A 60 -5.58 -5.38 10.77
CA GLN A 60 -5.30 -5.56 12.20
C GLN A 60 -3.99 -4.89 12.62
N ASN A 61 -2.95 -4.95 11.79
CA ASN A 61 -1.68 -4.30 12.08
C ASN A 61 -1.80 -2.77 12.08
N VAL A 62 -2.54 -2.18 11.14
CA VAL A 62 -2.85 -0.75 11.17
C VAL A 62 -3.66 -0.40 12.43
N ASP A 63 -4.71 -1.17 12.73
CA ASP A 63 -5.57 -0.95 13.91
C ASP A 63 -4.79 -1.01 15.23
N ASN A 64 -3.75 -1.85 15.30
CA ASN A 64 -2.94 -2.05 16.50
C ASN A 64 -1.75 -1.08 16.61
N ASN A 65 -1.15 -0.69 15.49
CA ASN A 65 0.14 0.02 15.48
C ASN A 65 0.02 1.52 15.17
N TYR A 66 -1.04 1.95 14.47
CA TYR A 66 -1.16 3.34 14.03
C TYR A 66 -1.89 4.19 15.07
N VAL A 67 -1.13 5.05 15.75
CA VAL A 67 -1.61 5.79 16.94
C VAL A 67 -2.39 7.07 16.61
N TYR A 68 -2.31 7.59 15.38
CA TYR A 68 -2.85 8.91 15.03
C TYR A 68 -4.34 8.91 14.65
N GLY A 69 -5.00 7.76 14.77
CA GLY A 69 -6.43 7.61 14.52
C GLY A 69 -6.75 7.62 13.03
N HIS A 70 -7.32 6.53 12.55
CA HIS A 70 -7.66 6.31 11.15
C HIS A 70 -9.11 5.87 11.00
N ARG A 71 -9.61 5.90 9.76
CA ARG A 71 -10.97 5.45 9.44
C ARG A 71 -10.95 4.66 8.15
N TRP A 72 -11.43 3.43 8.26
CA TRP A 72 -11.65 2.58 7.10
C TRP A 72 -12.84 3.08 6.29
N GLY A 73 -12.65 3.16 4.97
CA GLY A 73 -13.68 3.47 3.99
C GLY A 73 -13.69 2.44 2.86
N ASP A 74 -14.86 2.24 2.28
CA ASP A 74 -15.16 1.23 1.25
C ASP A 74 -15.85 1.84 0.02
N ARG A 75 -15.82 3.17 -0.09
CA ARG A 75 -16.51 3.91 -1.16
C ARG A 75 -15.84 3.81 -2.52
N ALA A 76 -14.54 3.59 -2.54
CA ALA A 76 -13.78 3.45 -3.77
C ALA A 76 -13.66 1.99 -4.17
N THR A 77 -13.63 1.73 -5.47
CA THR A 77 -13.39 0.40 -6.01
C THR A 77 -11.92 0.28 -6.36
N ILE A 78 -11.29 -0.82 -5.92
CA ILE A 78 -9.93 -1.17 -6.32
C ILE A 78 -10.04 -2.39 -7.24
N ASP A 79 -9.48 -2.29 -8.44
CA ASP A 79 -9.48 -3.41 -9.39
C ASP A 79 -8.37 -4.44 -9.08
N ASP A 80 -8.25 -5.47 -9.92
CA ASP A 80 -7.33 -6.59 -9.71
C ASP A 80 -5.86 -6.18 -9.86
N GLU A 81 -5.62 -5.15 -10.67
CA GLU A 81 -4.32 -4.51 -10.88
C GLU A 81 -3.95 -3.55 -9.73
N GLY A 82 -4.92 -3.12 -8.94
CA GLY A 82 -4.73 -2.22 -7.80
C GLY A 82 -4.98 -0.74 -8.11
N MET A 83 -5.58 -0.41 -9.25
CA MET A 83 -5.99 0.97 -9.55
C MET A 83 -7.16 1.36 -8.65
N TYR A 84 -7.08 2.57 -8.08
CA TYR A 84 -8.14 3.15 -7.27
C TYR A 84 -9.11 3.92 -8.15
N HIS A 85 -10.39 3.58 -8.06
CA HIS A 85 -11.48 4.21 -8.83
C HIS A 85 -12.45 4.91 -7.89
N TYR A 86 -12.62 6.22 -8.07
CA TYR A 86 -13.67 6.99 -7.44
C TYR A 86 -14.67 7.46 -8.50
N PRO A 87 -15.99 7.42 -8.26
CA PRO A 87 -17.00 7.56 -9.31
C PRO A 87 -16.91 8.81 -10.21
N GLU A 88 -16.34 9.90 -9.71
CA GLU A 88 -16.27 11.19 -10.40
C GLU A 88 -14.83 11.62 -10.75
N ASP A 89 -13.82 10.84 -10.35
CA ASP A 89 -12.40 11.15 -10.55
C ASP A 89 -11.75 10.20 -11.57
N GLU A 90 -10.66 10.66 -12.18
CA GLU A 90 -9.79 9.80 -12.99
C GLU A 90 -9.18 8.68 -12.11
N PRO A 91 -8.93 7.48 -12.67
CA PRO A 91 -8.29 6.39 -11.94
C PRO A 91 -6.95 6.80 -11.35
N LEU A 92 -6.71 6.41 -10.11
CA LEU A 92 -5.47 6.68 -9.40
C LEU A 92 -4.62 5.42 -9.34
N ALA A 93 -3.47 5.47 -10.01
CA ALA A 93 -2.52 4.37 -9.99
C ALA A 93 -1.75 4.30 -8.65
N PRO A 94 -1.51 3.09 -8.12
CA PRO A 94 -0.70 2.91 -6.92
C PRO A 94 0.78 3.20 -7.20
N ILE A 95 1.46 3.74 -6.20
CA ILE A 95 2.90 4.00 -6.20
C ILE A 95 3.67 2.73 -5.88
N LEU A 96 3.18 1.99 -4.88
CA LEU A 96 3.83 0.81 -4.32
C LEU A 96 2.78 -0.24 -4.00
N MET A 97 2.99 -1.47 -4.47
CA MET A 97 2.34 -2.65 -3.91
C MET A 97 3.24 -3.24 -2.84
N ILE A 98 2.66 -3.61 -1.70
CA ILE A 98 3.33 -4.33 -0.62
C ILE A 98 2.68 -5.70 -0.50
N LEU A 99 3.50 -6.75 -0.57
CA LEU A 99 3.10 -8.14 -0.33
C LEU A 99 3.71 -8.60 1.00
N ASN A 100 2.85 -9.08 1.91
CA ASN A 100 3.28 -9.77 3.11
C ASN A 100 3.52 -11.25 2.77
N PRO A 101 4.77 -11.75 2.79
CA PRO A 101 5.06 -13.14 2.43
C PRO A 101 4.46 -14.15 3.41
N ARG A 102 4.14 -13.77 4.65
CA ARG A 102 3.54 -14.66 5.67
C ARG A 102 2.06 -14.92 5.40
N THR A 103 1.30 -13.87 5.13
CA THR A 103 -0.16 -13.94 4.97
C THR A 103 -0.61 -13.93 3.50
N GLN A 104 0.32 -13.67 2.57
CA GLN A 104 0.07 -13.43 1.14
C GLN A 104 -0.89 -12.26 0.85
N GLN A 105 -1.17 -11.42 1.86
CA GLN A 105 -1.97 -10.22 1.66
C GLN A 105 -1.21 -9.18 0.86
N ARG A 106 -1.96 -8.49 -0.01
CA ARG A 106 -1.49 -7.34 -0.76
C ARG A 106 -2.07 -6.06 -0.18
N ALA A 107 -1.27 -5.01 -0.21
CA ALA A 107 -1.68 -3.65 0.05
C ALA A 107 -1.16 -2.76 -1.08
N PHE A 108 -1.88 -1.68 -1.36
CA PHE A 108 -1.48 -0.68 -2.33
C PHE A 108 -1.36 0.67 -1.64
N VAL A 109 -0.23 1.34 -1.88
CA VAL A 109 0.03 2.69 -1.40
C VAL A 109 -0.11 3.64 -2.58
N TYR A 110 -0.92 4.67 -2.40
CA TYR A 110 -1.20 5.71 -3.38
C TYR A 110 -0.61 7.05 -2.89
N PRO A 111 -0.61 8.11 -3.72
CA PRO A 111 -0.29 9.46 -3.24
C PRO A 111 -1.13 9.86 -2.02
N TYR A 112 -0.62 10.82 -1.24
CA TYR A 112 -1.30 11.36 -0.05
C TYR A 112 -1.57 10.33 1.06
N ALA A 113 -0.64 9.38 1.24
CA ALA A 113 -0.70 8.33 2.26
C ALA A 113 -2.00 7.50 2.26
N LEU A 114 -2.72 7.46 1.14
CA LEU A 114 -3.87 6.61 0.96
C LEU A 114 -3.38 5.17 0.77
N VAL A 115 -3.97 4.25 1.51
CA VAL A 115 -3.60 2.83 1.50
C VAL A 115 -4.85 1.99 1.30
N ALA A 116 -4.81 1.06 0.36
CA ALA A 116 -5.81 0.00 0.21
C ALA A 116 -5.27 -1.31 0.78
N VAL A 117 -6.09 -2.02 1.55
CA VAL A 117 -5.80 -3.36 2.08
C VAL A 117 -7.00 -4.28 1.86
N GLN A 118 -6.76 -5.59 1.88
CA GLN A 118 -7.84 -6.57 1.82
C GLN A 118 -8.39 -6.87 3.20
N ASP A 119 -9.72 -6.84 3.31
CA ASP A 119 -10.47 -7.24 4.50
C ASP A 119 -11.73 -8.01 4.06
N GLU A 120 -11.93 -9.21 4.62
CA GLU A 120 -13.08 -10.08 4.32
C GLU A 120 -13.41 -10.24 2.81
N GLY A 121 -12.37 -10.31 1.97
CA GLY A 121 -12.51 -10.49 0.52
C GLY A 121 -12.85 -9.21 -0.26
N LYS A 122 -12.81 -8.05 0.39
CA LYS A 122 -13.00 -6.73 -0.24
C LYS A 122 -11.78 -5.86 -0.04
N TRP A 123 -11.64 -4.86 -0.92
CA TRP A 123 -10.70 -3.77 -0.71
C TRP A 123 -11.33 -2.70 0.16
N ILE A 124 -10.62 -2.31 1.21
CA ILE A 124 -10.94 -1.15 2.03
C ILE A 124 -9.75 -0.21 2.03
N THR A 125 -10.01 1.06 2.30
CA THR A 125 -9.02 2.13 2.21
C THR A 125 -8.96 2.91 3.51
N THR A 126 -7.78 3.42 3.82
CA THR A 126 -7.57 4.39 4.90
C THR A 126 -6.46 5.36 4.50
N ARG A 127 -6.37 6.50 5.19
CA ARG A 127 -5.21 7.39 5.11
C ARG A 127 -4.34 7.21 6.36
N LEU A 128 -3.03 7.26 6.16
CA LEU A 128 -2.01 7.08 7.20
C LEU A 128 -0.99 8.25 7.14
N ASP A 129 -1.49 9.49 7.25
CA ASP A 129 -0.72 10.74 7.21
C ASP A 129 -0.29 11.28 8.59
#